data_AF-A0A1D1Y0G6-F1
#
_entry.id   AF-A0A1D1Y0G6-F1
#
_cell.length_a   1.000
_cell.length_b   1.000
_cell.length_c   1.000
_cell.angle_alpha   90.00
_cell.angle_beta   90.00
_cell.angle_gamma   90.00
#
_symmetry.space_group_name_H-M   'P 1'
#
loop_
_entity.id
_entity.type
_entity.pdbx_description
1 polymer ?
#
loop_
_entity_poly.entity_id
_entity_poly.type
_entity_poly.pdbx_seq_one_letter_code
_entity_poly.pdbx_strand_id
1 'polypeptide(L)'
;YVYPRNGAGEGGRGGEWIVVQSLPSDICIRLRSDYGSGVCGFNSYCSQDATTQMLTCECPPQYSFVDPDRRYKGCKPDFAPQSCMSDAGGMDSPNQFQIVTRPSMDWPISDYEHITPMNQDQCSAACLNDCFCAVAIHRAND
;
A
#
# COMPACT_ATOMS: atom_id res chain seq x y z
N TYR A 1 14.79 -12.06 -18.54
CA TYR A 1 13.88 -12.26 -19.69
C TYR A 1 14.50 -13.21 -20.69
N VAL A 2 13.69 -13.98 -21.41
CA VAL A 2 14.12 -14.84 -22.53
C VAL A 2 13.20 -14.59 -23.72
N TYR A 3 13.81 -14.47 -24.91
CA TYR A 3 13.10 -14.37 -26.18
C TYR A 3 13.06 -15.74 -26.86
N PRO A 4 11.88 -16.28 -27.22
CA PRO A 4 11.79 -17.51 -27.99
C PRO A 4 12.37 -17.30 -29.39
N ARG A 5 13.37 -18.09 -29.80
CA ARG A 5 13.78 -18.12 -31.22
C ARG A 5 12.69 -18.80 -32.03
N ASN A 6 12.08 -18.06 -32.95
CA ASN A 6 11.22 -18.66 -33.98
C ASN A 6 12.07 -19.61 -34.82
N GLY A 7 11.62 -20.87 -34.96
CA GLY A 7 12.15 -21.78 -35.96
C GLY A 7 11.93 -21.19 -37.35
N ALA A 8 12.92 -21.34 -38.23
CA ALA A 8 12.83 -20.90 -39.62
C ALA A 8 11.73 -21.72 -40.34
N GLY A 9 10.51 -21.20 -40.32
CA GLY A 9 9.35 -21.74 -41.02
C GLY A 9 8.33 -20.63 -41.22
N GLU A 10 7.95 -20.39 -42.47
CA GLU A 10 7.07 -19.31 -42.91
C GLU A 10 5.78 -19.24 -42.06
N GLY A 11 5.51 -18.06 -41.49
CA GLY A 11 4.29 -17.76 -40.72
C GLY A 11 4.49 -17.45 -39.23
N GLY A 12 5.74 -17.36 -38.74
CA GLY A 12 6.04 -17.18 -37.32
C GLY A 12 5.45 -15.91 -36.71
N ARG A 13 4.38 -16.05 -35.91
CA ARG A 13 3.97 -15.06 -34.90
C ARG A 13 5.21 -14.67 -34.09
N GLY A 14 5.53 -13.38 -34.00
CA GLY A 14 6.64 -12.90 -33.17
C GLY A 14 6.47 -13.38 -31.74
N GLY A 15 7.47 -14.06 -31.19
CA GLY A 15 7.41 -14.59 -29.83
C GLY A 15 7.32 -13.47 -28.80
N GLU A 16 6.50 -13.66 -27.77
CA GLU A 16 6.38 -12.73 -26.64
C GLU A 16 7.52 -12.98 -25.63
N TRP A 17 8.04 -11.91 -25.02
CA TRP A 17 9.10 -12.00 -24.03
C TRP A 17 8.58 -12.63 -22.73
N ILE A 18 9.30 -13.62 -22.21
CA ILE A 18 8.94 -14.27 -20.95
C ILE A 18 9.87 -13.77 -19.83
N VAL A 19 9.27 -13.36 -18.71
CA VAL A 19 10.00 -13.05 -17.47
C VAL A 19 10.49 -14.36 -16.88
N VAL A 20 11.80 -14.49 -16.70
CA VAL A 20 12.41 -15.71 -16.12
C VAL A 20 12.53 -15.60 -14.60
N GLN A 21 12.88 -14.41 -14.12
CA GLN A 21 13.03 -14.10 -12.71
C GLN A 21 13.10 -12.58 -12.54
N SER A 22 12.65 -12.09 -11.38
CA SER A 22 12.91 -10.76 -10.85
C SER A 22 13.88 -10.86 -9.67
N LEU A 23 14.92 -10.02 -9.67
CA LEU A 23 15.91 -9.94 -8.60
C LEU A 23 15.94 -8.50 -8.04
N PRO A 24 15.85 -8.32 -6.72
CA PRO A 24 15.65 -9.35 -5.69
C PRO A 24 14.25 -9.99 -5.79
N SER A 25 14.12 -11.23 -5.33
CA SER A 25 12.81 -11.87 -5.13
C SER A 25 12.04 -11.12 -4.04
N ASP A 26 10.74 -10.92 -4.22
CA ASP A 26 9.89 -10.16 -3.29
C ASP A 26 10.44 -8.75 -3.03
N ILE A 27 10.36 -7.92 -4.06
CA ILE A 27 10.85 -6.52 -4.04
C ILE A 27 10.15 -5.72 -2.92
N CYS A 28 8.90 -6.04 -2.58
CA CYS A 28 8.12 -5.35 -1.57
C CYS A 28 8.80 -5.33 -0.20
N ILE A 29 9.41 -6.46 0.19
CA ILE A 29 10.12 -6.57 1.48
C ILE A 29 11.63 -6.29 1.34
N ARG A 30 12.22 -6.51 0.16
CA ARG A 30 13.68 -6.40 -0.05
C ARG A 30 14.14 -4.98 -0.35
N LEU A 31 13.33 -4.17 -1.01
CA LEU A 31 13.62 -2.75 -1.29
C LEU A 31 12.85 -1.83 -0.34
N ARG A 32 12.83 -2.20 0.95
CA ARG A 32 12.32 -1.34 2.00
C ARG A 32 13.27 -0.16 2.19
N SER A 33 12.75 1.06 2.06
CA SER A 33 13.52 2.29 2.23
C SER A 33 13.22 2.88 3.58
N ASP A 34 14.22 3.06 4.45
CA ASP A 34 14.05 3.61 5.81
C ASP A 34 13.38 4.99 5.83
N TYR A 35 13.51 5.74 4.73
CA TYR A 35 12.90 7.05 4.55
C TYR A 35 12.17 7.15 3.21
N GLY A 36 11.14 7.99 3.18
CA GLY A 36 10.36 8.25 1.98
C GLY A 36 9.36 7.13 1.66
N SER A 37 8.87 7.13 0.43
CA SER A 37 7.70 6.36 0.04
C SER A 37 7.96 4.94 -0.46
N GLY A 38 9.22 4.51 -0.47
CA GLY A 38 9.62 3.24 -1.08
C GLY A 38 9.23 3.11 -2.55
N VAL A 39 9.07 1.87 -3.01
CA VAL A 39 8.88 1.52 -4.43
C VAL A 39 7.52 1.97 -4.99
N CYS A 40 6.48 2.03 -4.14
CA CYS A 40 5.12 2.27 -4.61
C CYS A 40 4.58 3.68 -4.42
N GLY A 41 5.30 4.55 -3.70
CA GLY A 41 4.82 5.90 -3.44
C GLY A 41 3.96 6.00 -2.18
N PHE A 42 3.70 7.22 -1.71
CA PHE A 42 2.98 7.44 -0.45
C PHE A 42 1.54 6.91 -0.52
N ASN A 43 1.01 6.49 0.63
CA ASN A 43 -0.36 5.96 0.78
C ASN A 43 -0.70 4.79 -0.16
N SER A 44 0.31 4.03 -0.56
CA SER A 44 0.14 2.84 -1.39
C SER A 44 0.82 1.65 -0.71
N TYR A 45 0.42 0.45 -1.12
CA TYR A 45 1.08 -0.77 -0.70
C TYR A 45 1.58 -1.55 -1.91
N CYS A 46 2.55 -2.41 -1.63
CA CYS A 46 3.21 -3.25 -2.63
C CYS A 46 2.64 -4.66 -2.56
N SER A 47 2.27 -5.20 -3.71
CA SER A 47 1.93 -6.61 -3.88
C SER A 47 2.74 -7.21 -5.03
N GLN A 48 2.98 -8.52 -4.98
CA GLN A 48 3.66 -9.22 -6.06
C GLN A 48 2.63 -10.06 -6.83
N ASP A 49 2.57 -9.87 -8.14
CA ASP A 49 1.74 -10.69 -9.01
C ASP A 49 2.27 -12.13 -9.02
N ALA A 50 1.42 -13.07 -8.63
CA ALA A 50 1.80 -14.47 -8.45
C ALA A 50 2.24 -15.17 -9.75
N THR A 51 1.85 -14.65 -10.91
CA THR A 51 2.08 -15.29 -12.22
C THR A 51 3.32 -14.73 -12.92
N THR A 52 3.45 -13.41 -12.92
CA THR A 52 4.53 -12.69 -13.60
C THR A 52 5.71 -12.39 -12.68
N GLN A 53 5.55 -12.58 -11.37
CA GLN A 53 6.48 -12.14 -10.32
C GLN A 53 6.79 -10.63 -10.37
N MET A 54 5.93 -9.86 -11.05
CA MET A 54 6.05 -8.42 -11.15
C MET A 54 5.49 -7.75 -9.91
N LEU A 55 6.13 -6.65 -9.52
CA LEU A 55 5.63 -5.77 -8.49
C LEU A 55 4.42 -4.99 -9.02
N THR A 56 3.37 -4.94 -8.21
CA THR A 56 2.19 -4.12 -8.42
C THR A 56 2.05 -3.17 -7.23
N CYS A 57 1.81 -1.90 -7.54
CA CYS A 57 1.45 -0.91 -6.54
C CYS A 57 -0.06 -0.73 -6.54
N GLU A 58 -0.65 -0.77 -5.35
CA GLU A 58 -2.08 -0.75 -5.14
C GLU A 58 -2.46 0.31 -4.10
N CYS A 59 -3.66 0.87 -4.25
CA CYS A 59 -4.20 1.83 -3.30
C CYS A 59 -5.07 1.11 -2.27
N PRO A 60 -5.01 1.53 -0.99
CA PRO A 60 -6.00 1.11 -0.01
C PRO A 60 -7.44 1.43 -0.45
N PRO A 61 -8.45 0.79 0.17
CA PRO A 61 -9.84 1.17 -0.05
C PRO A 61 -10.07 2.67 0.16
N GLN A 62 -10.87 3.29 -0.71
CA GLN A 62 -11.16 4.75 -0.69
C GLN A 62 -9.93 5.65 -0.94
N TYR A 63 -8.89 5.10 -1.58
CA TYR A 63 -7.77 5.85 -2.12
C TYR A 63 -7.68 5.63 -3.63
N SER A 64 -7.28 6.67 -4.34
CA SER A 64 -7.04 6.64 -5.78
C SER A 64 -5.60 7.01 -6.10
N PHE A 65 -5.08 6.47 -7.21
CA PHE A 65 -3.76 6.85 -7.69
C PHE A 65 -3.67 8.35 -7.92
N VAL A 66 -2.56 8.96 -7.51
CA VAL A 66 -2.24 10.36 -7.85
C VAL A 66 -2.12 10.51 -9.37
N ASP A 67 -1.58 9.50 -10.03
CA ASP A 67 -1.38 9.42 -11.47
C ASP A 67 -1.66 7.98 -11.92
N PRO A 68 -2.83 7.68 -12.52
CA PRO A 68 -3.21 6.33 -12.90
C PRO A 68 -2.25 5.66 -13.89
N ASP A 69 -1.57 6.46 -14.72
CA ASP A 69 -0.57 6.00 -15.68
C ASP A 69 0.78 5.73 -15.01
N ARG A 70 1.00 6.27 -13.81
CA ARG A 70 2.24 6.14 -13.03
C ARG A 70 1.94 5.76 -11.58
N ARG A 71 1.43 4.54 -11.41
CA ARG A 71 1.02 3.97 -10.11
C ARG A 71 2.07 4.03 -9.01
N TYR A 72 3.37 4.02 -9.35
CA TYR A 72 4.49 4.17 -8.42
C TYR A 72 4.59 5.56 -7.76
N LYS A 73 3.80 6.55 -8.22
CA LYS A 73 3.68 7.85 -7.56
C LYS A 73 2.81 7.81 -6.30
N GLY A 74 2.20 6.67 -6.00
CA GLY A 74 1.38 6.48 -4.82
C GLY A 74 -0.07 6.94 -5.00
N CYS A 75 -0.75 7.05 -3.87
CA CYS A 75 -2.17 7.31 -3.80
C CYS A 75 -2.50 8.53 -2.94
N LYS A 76 -3.73 9.01 -3.12
CA LYS A 76 -4.35 10.05 -2.30
C LYS A 76 -5.68 9.54 -1.75
N PRO A 77 -6.12 10.00 -0.58
CA PRO A 77 -7.48 9.70 -0.11
C PRO A 77 -8.51 10.31 -1.07
N ASP A 78 -9.65 9.64 -1.19
CA ASP A 78 -10.82 10.14 -1.94
C ASP A 78 -11.83 10.86 -1.03
N PHE A 79 -11.40 11.15 0.21
CA PHE A 79 -12.16 11.83 1.24
C PHE A 79 -11.29 12.92 1.90
N ALA A 80 -11.93 13.87 2.56
CA ALA A 80 -11.23 14.91 3.31
C ALA A 80 -10.58 14.31 4.57
N PRO A 81 -9.33 14.68 4.90
CA PRO A 81 -8.67 14.19 6.11
C PRO A 81 -9.43 14.64 7.36
N GLN A 82 -9.26 13.87 8.44
CA GLN A 82 -9.74 14.27 9.77
C GLN A 82 -9.15 15.62 10.16
N SER A 83 -9.98 16.48 10.78
CA SER A 83 -9.53 17.77 11.30
C SER A 83 -10.00 17.95 12.74
N CYS A 84 -9.05 18.24 13.63
CA CYS A 84 -9.32 18.55 15.04
C CYS A 84 -9.70 20.02 15.28
N MET A 85 -9.82 20.86 14.24
CA MET A 85 -10.11 22.29 14.42
C MET A 85 -11.60 22.51 14.65
N SER A 86 -11.94 22.77 15.91
CA SER A 86 -13.28 22.94 16.48
C SER A 86 -13.73 24.40 16.52
N ASP A 87 -13.70 25.10 15.39
CA ASP A 87 -14.02 26.54 15.36
C ASP A 87 -15.32 26.91 14.60
N ALA A 88 -16.10 25.94 14.11
CA ALA A 88 -17.39 26.23 13.49
C ALA A 88 -18.37 25.06 13.53
N GLY A 89 -18.78 24.64 14.73
CA GLY A 89 -20.11 24.05 14.95
C GLY A 89 -20.50 22.83 14.12
N GLY A 90 -19.57 21.92 13.79
CA GLY A 90 -19.96 20.70 13.09
C GLY A 90 -18.83 19.80 12.60
N MET A 91 -17.94 19.33 13.48
CA MET A 91 -17.10 18.16 13.16
C MET A 91 -16.64 17.33 14.37
N ASP A 92 -17.23 17.53 15.56
CA ASP A 92 -17.01 16.70 16.76
C ASP A 92 -17.90 15.46 16.78
N SER A 93 -18.01 14.73 15.66
CA SER A 93 -18.67 13.43 15.69
C SER A 93 -17.61 12.33 15.63
N PRO A 94 -17.40 11.55 16.71
CA PRO A 94 -16.48 10.40 16.75
C PRO A 94 -16.84 9.25 15.77
N ASN A 95 -17.75 9.50 14.81
CA ASN A 95 -18.36 8.52 13.92
C ASN A 95 -18.23 8.89 12.42
N GLN A 96 -17.41 9.88 12.04
CA GLN A 96 -17.25 10.23 10.62
C GLN A 96 -16.31 9.32 9.84
N PHE A 97 -15.44 8.60 10.55
CA PHE A 97 -14.44 7.72 9.97
C PHE A 97 -14.56 6.33 10.55
N GLN A 98 -14.17 5.35 9.75
CA GLN A 98 -14.14 3.95 10.13
C GLN A 98 -12.82 3.34 9.72
N ILE A 99 -12.32 2.40 10.50
CA ILE A 99 -11.17 1.59 10.14
C ILE A 99 -11.66 0.43 9.28
N VAL A 100 -11.05 0.27 8.11
CA VAL A 100 -11.29 -0.88 7.23
C VAL A 100 -10.19 -1.90 7.45
N THR A 101 -10.52 -3.01 8.12
CA THR A 101 -9.55 -4.06 8.42
C THR A 101 -9.07 -4.75 7.15
N ARG A 102 -7.75 -4.82 6.96
CA ARG A 102 -7.10 -5.59 5.90
C ARG A 102 -5.99 -6.48 6.48
N PRO A 103 -6.10 -7.81 6.36
CA PRO A 103 -5.03 -8.71 6.77
C PRO A 103 -3.85 -8.64 5.80
N SER A 104 -2.67 -9.06 6.26
CA SER A 104 -1.46 -9.21 5.46
C SER A 104 -0.93 -7.90 4.83
N MET A 105 -1.13 -6.77 5.52
CA MET A 105 -0.66 -5.46 5.11
C MET A 105 0.01 -4.76 6.29
N ASP A 106 1.16 -4.13 6.05
CA ASP A 106 1.94 -3.44 7.08
C ASP A 106 2.68 -2.25 6.42
N TRP A 107 2.87 -1.16 7.17
CA TRP A 107 3.76 -0.03 6.84
C TRP A 107 4.89 0.06 7.88
N PRO A 108 5.78 -0.93 7.91
CA PRO A 108 6.48 -1.30 9.13
C PRO A 108 7.58 -0.33 9.63
N ILE A 109 7.87 0.74 8.89
CA ILE A 109 8.85 1.81 9.23
C ILE A 109 8.20 3.20 9.25
N SER A 110 6.92 3.28 8.94
CA SER A 110 6.20 4.55 8.84
C SER A 110 5.31 4.79 10.06
N ASP A 111 5.57 4.05 11.15
CA ASP A 111 4.85 4.17 12.40
C ASP A 111 5.19 5.52 13.04
N TYR A 112 4.18 6.39 13.16
CA TYR A 112 4.31 7.67 13.86
C TYR A 112 4.41 7.47 15.38
N GLU A 113 3.68 6.50 15.90
CA GLU A 113 3.63 6.16 17.31
C GLU A 113 3.52 4.62 17.47
N HIS A 114 4.13 4.09 18.52
CA HIS A 114 4.02 2.67 18.88
C HIS A 114 3.60 2.55 20.33
N ILE A 115 2.36 2.07 20.55
CA ILE A 115 1.75 1.98 21.87
C ILE A 115 1.60 0.52 22.27
N THR A 116 2.30 0.13 23.34
CA THR A 116 2.26 -1.23 23.88
C THR A 116 2.17 -1.21 25.42
N PRO A 117 1.33 -2.06 26.04
CA PRO A 117 0.48 -3.07 25.41
C PRO A 117 -0.89 -2.49 24.98
N MET A 118 -1.39 -2.93 23.82
CA MET A 118 -2.76 -2.67 23.35
C MET A 118 -3.32 -3.88 22.61
N ASN A 119 -4.61 -4.15 22.78
CA ASN A 119 -5.32 -5.06 21.87
C ASN A 119 -5.79 -4.32 20.59
N GLN A 120 -6.28 -5.07 19.61
CA GLN A 120 -6.74 -4.53 18.32
C GLN A 120 -7.80 -3.43 18.46
N ASP A 121 -8.79 -3.60 19.36
CA ASP A 121 -9.87 -2.63 19.54
C ASP A 121 -9.36 -1.34 20.19
N GLN A 122 -8.45 -1.45 21.15
CA GLN A 122 -7.80 -0.31 21.80
C GLN A 122 -6.94 0.49 20.83
N CYS A 123 -6.14 -0.19 20.00
CA CYS A 123 -5.33 0.45 18.96
C CYS A 123 -6.22 1.17 17.92
N SER A 124 -7.31 0.51 17.50
CA SER A 124 -8.29 1.07 16.58
C SER A 124 -8.96 2.32 17.16
N ALA A 125 -9.38 2.26 18.42
CA ALA A 125 -9.99 3.38 19.12
C ALA A 125 -9.01 4.54 19.33
N ALA A 126 -7.75 4.26 19.69
CA ALA A 126 -6.72 5.28 19.83
C ALA A 126 -6.52 6.04 18.50
N CYS A 127 -6.40 5.32 17.39
CA CYS A 127 -6.27 5.91 16.07
C CYS A 127 -7.48 6.78 15.71
N LEU A 128 -8.71 6.32 15.94
CA LEU A 128 -9.91 7.12 15.62
C LEU A 128 -10.04 8.40 16.47
N ASN A 129 -9.36 8.48 17.61
CA ASN A 129 -9.32 9.67 18.46
C ASN A 129 -8.14 10.60 18.15
N ASP A 130 -7.23 10.21 17.25
CA ASP A 130 -6.13 11.06 16.76
C ASP A 130 -6.43 11.51 15.33
N CYS A 131 -6.67 12.82 15.17
CA CYS A 131 -6.98 13.42 13.86
C CYS A 131 -5.88 13.26 12.81
N PHE A 132 -4.65 12.92 13.20
CA PHE A 132 -3.55 12.67 12.26
C PHE A 132 -3.35 11.18 11.99
N CYS A 133 -4.07 10.29 12.67
CA CYS A 133 -3.96 8.86 12.43
C CYS A 133 -4.72 8.45 11.17
N ALA A 134 -3.99 7.80 10.26
CA ALA A 134 -4.54 7.24 9.03
C ALA A 134 -4.70 5.70 9.08
N VAL A 135 -3.87 5.01 9.87
CA VAL A 135 -3.78 3.54 9.90
C VAL A 135 -3.46 3.09 11.32
N ALA A 136 -4.17 2.04 11.78
CA ALA A 136 -3.83 1.29 12.98
C ALA A 136 -3.23 -0.06 12.57
N ILE A 137 -2.05 -0.40 13.09
CA ILE A 137 -1.35 -1.65 12.78
C ILE A 137 -1.34 -2.52 14.03
N HIS A 138 -1.91 -3.71 13.94
CA HIS A 138 -1.89 -4.70 15.01
C HIS A 138 -1.15 -5.95 14.53
N ARG A 139 -0.01 -6.25 15.14
CA ARG A 139 0.78 -7.45 14.85
C ARG A 139 0.40 -8.53 15.86
N ALA A 140 0.02 -9.71 15.37
CA ALA A 140 -0.47 -10.80 16.21
C ALA A 140 0.62 -11.47 17.09
N ASN A 141 1.88 -11.02 17.02
CA ASN A 141 3.04 -11.63 17.68
C ASN A 141 3.89 -10.63 18.49
N ASP A 142 3.37 -9.44 18.79
CA ASP A 142 4.04 -8.45 19.66
C ASP A 142 3.40 -8.42 21.07
#